data_AF-A0A447U0Q2-F1
#
_entry.id   AF-A0A447U0Q2-F1
#
_cell.length_a   1.000
_cell.length_b   1.000
_cell.length_c   1.000
_cell.angle_alpha   90.00
_cell.angle_beta   90.00
_cell.angle_gamma   90.00
#
_symmetry.space_group_name_H-M   'P 1'
#
loop_
_entity.id
_entity.type
_entity.pdbx_description
1 polymer ?
#
loop_
_entity_poly.entity_id
_entity_poly.type
_entity_poly.pdbx_seq_one_letter_code
_entity_poly.pdbx_strand_id
1 'polypeptide(L)' 'MSTENTLSVADLARENVRNLVPYQSARRLGGNGDVWLNANEFPDSGGVSAHPTNA' A
#
# COMPACT_ATOMS: atom_id res chain seq x y z
N MET A 1 -34.12 27.81 16.57
CA MET A 1 -32.78 27.21 16.48
C MET A 1 -32.85 26.09 15.46
N SER A 2 -32.49 26.37 14.21
CA SER A 2 -32.35 25.35 13.18
C SER A 2 -31.03 24.61 13.43
N THR A 3 -31.12 23.32 13.74
CA THR A 3 -29.95 22.44 13.79
C THR A 3 -29.54 22.16 12.35
N GLU A 4 -28.44 22.78 11.90
CA GLU A 4 -27.79 22.43 10.64
C GLU A 4 -27.37 20.95 10.69
N ASN A 5 -28.02 20.12 9.90
CA ASN A 5 -27.68 18.70 9.78
C ASN A 5 -26.42 18.57 8.91
N THR A 6 -25.25 18.69 9.53
CA THR A 6 -23.97 18.54 8.84
C THR A 6 -23.71 17.05 8.60
N LEU A 7 -23.86 16.60 7.35
CA LEU A 7 -23.45 15.27 6.92
C LEU A 7 -21.93 15.25 6.73
N SER A 8 -21.25 14.25 7.32
CA SER A 8 -19.84 14.01 7.07
C SER A 8 -19.63 13.24 5.76
N VAL A 9 -18.43 13.31 5.18
CA VAL A 9 -18.07 12.50 4.00
C VAL A 9 -18.20 11.00 4.30
N ALA A 10 -17.97 10.59 5.55
CA ALA A 10 -18.15 9.21 5.97
C ALA A 10 -19.62 8.76 5.87
N ASP A 11 -20.58 9.66 6.11
CA ASP A 11 -22.02 9.34 6.03
C ASP A 11 -22.48 9.06 4.60
N LEU A 12 -21.73 9.53 3.59
CA LEU A 12 -21.98 9.24 2.19
C LEU A 12 -21.48 7.84 1.78
N ALA A 13 -20.65 7.18 2.61
CA ALA A 13 -20.10 5.88 2.31
C ALA A 13 -21.09 4.75 2.61
N ARG A 14 -21.10 3.73 1.73
CA ARG A 14 -21.91 2.51 1.92
C ARG A 14 -21.61 1.88 3.28
N GLU A 15 -22.62 1.34 3.94
CA GLU A 15 -22.48 0.68 5.23
C GLU A 15 -21.42 -0.43 5.23
N ASN A 16 -21.36 -1.24 4.16
CA ASN A 16 -20.36 -2.29 4.04
C ASN A 16 -18.93 -1.76 3.88
N VAL A 17 -18.73 -0.53 3.39
CA VAL A 17 -17.42 0.13 3.31
C VAL A 17 -17.03 0.70 4.66
N ARG A 18 -17.97 1.31 5.40
CA ARG A 18 -17.74 1.83 6.76
C ARG A 18 -17.37 0.72 7.74
N ASN A 19 -17.97 -0.45 7.59
CA ASN A 19 -17.75 -1.61 8.46
C ASN A 19 -16.63 -2.54 7.96
N LEU A 20 -16.01 -2.25 6.80
CA LEU A 20 -14.96 -3.09 6.24
C LEU A 20 -13.71 -3.05 7.12
N VAL A 21 -13.15 -4.22 7.43
CA VAL A 21 -11.78 -4.33 7.94
C VAL A 21 -10.83 -4.32 6.73
N PRO A 22 -9.94 -3.32 6.59
CA PRO A 22 -9.03 -3.25 5.46
C PRO A 22 -8.06 -4.43 5.43
N TYR A 23 -7.65 -4.83 4.23
CA TYR A 23 -6.59 -5.81 4.09
C TYR A 23 -5.27 -5.28 4.65
N GLN A 24 -4.64 -6.08 5.51
CA GLN A 24 -3.34 -5.79 6.08
C GLN A 24 -2.24 -6.34 5.16
N SER A 25 -1.71 -5.50 4.27
CA SER A 25 -0.59 -5.86 3.42
C SER A 25 0.72 -6.06 4.21
N ALA A 26 1.74 -6.59 3.53
CA ALA A 26 3.09 -6.72 4.07
C ALA A 26 3.55 -5.37 4.65
N ARG A 27 3.68 -5.31 5.98
CA ARG A 27 3.97 -4.04 6.67
C ARG A 27 5.46 -3.74 6.52
N ARG A 28 5.79 -2.47 6.30
CA ARG A 28 7.05 -1.91 6.79
C ARG A 28 6.97 -1.97 8.31
N LEU A 29 7.40 -3.08 8.90
CA LEU A 29 7.81 -3.09 10.29
C LEU A 29 8.98 -2.09 10.33
N GLY A 30 8.83 -0.97 11.04
CA GLY A 30 9.90 0.01 11.15
C GLY A 30 11.21 -0.66 11.56
N GLY A 31 12.33 -0.19 11.00
CA GLY A 31 13.67 -0.77 11.22
C GLY A 31 14.60 -0.52 10.02
N ASN A 32 15.90 -0.63 10.24
CA ASN A 32 16.94 -0.55 9.21
C ASN A 32 17.27 -1.96 8.69
N GLY A 33 16.29 -2.65 8.10
CA GLY A 33 16.48 -3.97 7.53
C GLY A 33 16.95 -3.87 6.06
N ASP A 34 18.04 -4.55 5.73
CA ASP A 34 18.57 -4.58 4.36
C ASP A 34 17.91 -5.68 3.49
N VAL A 35 17.18 -6.62 4.12
CA VAL A 35 16.60 -7.79 3.46
C VAL A 35 15.07 -7.77 3.55
N TRP A 36 14.41 -7.81 2.39
CA TRP A 36 12.95 -7.74 2.26
C TRP A 36 12.42 -9.00 1.57
N LEU A 37 11.77 -9.89 2.33
CA LEU A 37 11.24 -11.18 1.85
C LEU A 37 9.76 -11.40 2.22
N ASN A 38 9.05 -10.33 2.59
CA ASN A 38 7.69 -10.37 3.12
C ASN A 38 6.58 -10.09 2.08
N ALA A 39 6.95 -9.66 0.87
CA ALA A 39 6.02 -9.25 -0.20
C ALA A 39 6.06 -10.15 -1.44
N ASN A 40 6.78 -11.28 -1.39
CA ASN A 40 6.99 -12.19 -2.54
C ASN A 40 7.53 -11.48 -3.79
N GLU A 41 8.32 -10.42 -3.61
CA GLU A 41 8.96 -9.69 -4.70
C GLU A 41 10.11 -10.51 -5.29
N PHE A 42 10.34 -10.36 -6.60
CA PHE A 42 11.57 -10.84 -7.20
C PHE A 42 12.74 -9.99 -6.67
N PRO A 43 13.85 -10.60 -6.21
CA PRO A 43 14.88 -9.88 -5.46
C PRO A 43 15.71 -8.89 -6.28
N ASP A 44 15.65 -8.98 -7.62
CA ASP A 44 16.37 -8.08 -8.52
C ASP A 44 15.39 -7.20 -9.31
N SER A 45 15.77 -5.97 -9.59
CA SER A 45 15.00 -5.02 -10.40
C SER A 45 14.96 -5.35 -11.89
N GLY A 46 15.65 -6.42 -12.33
CA GLY A 46 15.66 -6.86 -13.73
C GLY A 46 16.52 -5.96 -14.61
N GLY A 47 17.53 -5.29 -14.04
CA GLY A 47 18.51 -4.53 -14.81
C GLY A 47 19.15 -5.41 -15.85
N VAL A 48 19.02 -5.04 -17.13
CA VAL A 48 19.86 -5.62 -18.17
C VAL A 48 21.30 -5.28 -17.79
N SER A 49 22.05 -6.29 -17.34
CA SER A 49 23.51 -6.21 -17.35
C SER A 49 23.87 -5.85 -18.78
N ALA A 50 24.36 -4.63 -19.00
CA ALA A 50 24.81 -4.19 -20.30
C ALA A 50 25.87 -5.20 -20.74
N HIS A 51 25.47 -6.17 -21.56
CA HIS A 51 26.37 -7.17 -22.08
C HIS A 51 27.45 -6.37 -22.81
N PRO A 52 28.70 -6.35 -22.32
CA PRO A 52 29.71 -5.54 -22.96
C PRO A 52 29.94 -6.17 -24.33
N THR A 53 29.41 -5.55 -25.38
CA THR A 53 29.81 -5.89 -26.74
C THR A 53 31.25 -5.41 -26.85
N ASN A 54 32.19 -6.35 -26.83
CA ASN A 54 33.58 -6.09 -27.16
C ASN A 54 33.62 -5.43 -28.53
N ALA A 55 34.04 -4.16 -28.56
CA ALA A 55 34.47 -3.46 -29.76
C ALA A 55 35.90 -3.87 -30.13
#